data_AF-I0Z5J9-F1
#
_entry.id   AF-I0Z5J9-F1
#
_cell.length_a   1.000
_cell.length_b   1.000
_cell.length_c   1.000
_cell.angle_alpha   90.00
_cell.angle_beta   90.00
_cell.angle_gamma   90.00
#
_symmetry.space_group_name_H-M   'P 1'
#
loop_
_entity.id
_entity.type
_entity.pdbx_description
1 polymer ?
#
loop_
_entity_poly.entity_id
_entity_poly.type
_entity_poly.pdbx_seq_one_letter_code
_entity_poly.pdbx_strand_id
1 'polypeptide(L)'
;MLVAQATWRRRSVVSRFQSQLSYVLLFGTEAHESSTKELLVKPVEPGPEDCCQNGCQNCVWEVYRRDLAVYNQQLAVQEGRPPPPVVLDPFAELERKIQMEKEAREQTRDRGAG
;
A
#
# COMPACT_ATOMS: atom_id res chain seq x y z
N MET A 1 -38.91 -35.12 35.35
CA MET A 1 -40.21 -34.85 34.68
C MET A 1 -40.57 -33.40 34.98
N LEU A 2 -40.41 -32.53 33.98
CA LEU A 2 -41.49 -31.85 33.22
C LEU A 2 -42.10 -30.64 33.97
N VAL A 3 -41.56 -29.43 33.72
CA VAL A 3 -42.06 -28.31 32.87
C VAL A 3 -43.04 -27.40 33.60
N ALA A 4 -43.01 -26.12 33.18
CA ALA A 4 -44.08 -25.13 33.11
C ALA A 4 -43.80 -23.92 34.05
N GLN A 5 -43.82 -22.64 33.65
CA GLN A 5 -44.39 -21.97 32.50
C GLN A 5 -43.66 -20.65 32.22
N ALA A 6 -43.66 -20.26 30.94
CA ALA A 6 -43.26 -18.95 30.46
C ALA A 6 -44.29 -17.88 30.84
N THR A 7 -43.82 -16.69 31.26
CA THR A 7 -44.58 -15.45 31.06
C THR A 7 -43.63 -14.32 30.66
N TRP A 8 -43.81 -13.90 29.42
CA TRP A 8 -43.10 -12.82 28.75
C TRP A 8 -43.35 -11.47 29.40
N ARG A 9 -42.29 -10.66 29.57
CA ARG A 9 -42.45 -9.19 29.57
C ARG A 9 -41.32 -8.53 28.79
N ARG A 10 -41.64 -8.29 27.52
CA ARG A 10 -40.97 -7.33 26.63
C ARG A 10 -40.77 -5.99 27.36
N ARG A 11 -39.54 -5.44 27.31
CA ARG A 11 -39.34 -4.04 26.92
C ARG A 11 -37.86 -3.73 26.66
N SER A 12 -37.58 -3.55 25.37
CA SER A 12 -36.77 -2.46 24.83
C SER A 12 -35.26 -2.50 25.01
N VAL A 13 -34.63 -3.50 24.38
CA VAL A 13 -33.38 -3.26 23.63
C VAL A 13 -33.77 -2.46 22.38
N VAL A 14 -32.92 -1.55 21.88
CA VAL A 14 -33.11 -0.68 20.70
C VAL A 14 -33.60 0.74 21.03
N SER A 15 -32.74 1.58 21.64
CA SER A 15 -32.97 3.04 21.70
C SER A 15 -31.70 3.89 21.79
N ARG A 16 -30.56 3.43 21.26
CA ARG A 16 -29.35 4.28 21.05
C ARG A 16 -28.57 3.97 19.77
N PHE A 17 -28.85 2.85 19.11
CA PHE A 17 -28.20 2.46 17.85
C PHE A 17 -28.89 3.01 16.59
N GLN A 18 -29.98 3.76 16.76
CA GLN A 18 -30.86 4.19 15.67
C GLN A 18 -30.56 5.60 15.14
N SER A 19 -29.45 6.22 15.57
CA SER A 19 -29.06 7.57 15.12
C SER A 19 -27.85 7.60 14.18
N GLN A 20 -27.10 6.50 14.06
CA GLN A 20 -26.02 6.40 13.08
C GLN A 20 -26.50 5.90 11.71
N LEU A 21 -27.58 5.11 11.65
CA LEU A 21 -28.13 4.58 10.39
C LEU A 21 -28.77 5.65 9.49
N SER A 22 -29.16 6.80 10.04
CA SER A 22 -29.74 7.93 9.28
C SER A 22 -28.70 8.71 8.48
N TYR A 23 -27.42 8.70 8.87
CA TYR A 23 -26.40 9.48 8.18
C TYR A 23 -25.93 8.78 6.88
N VAL A 24 -25.86 7.45 6.88
CA VAL A 24 -25.39 6.67 5.72
C VAL A 24 -26.36 6.74 4.53
N LEU A 25 -27.65 7.01 4.77
CA LEU A 25 -28.67 7.11 3.72
C LEU A 25 -28.78 8.50 3.06
N LEU A 26 -28.16 9.54 3.65
CA LEU A 26 -28.22 10.92 3.12
C LEU A 26 -26.98 11.33 2.31
N PHE A 27 -25.84 10.65 2.50
CA PHE A 27 -24.65 10.85 1.66
C PHE A 27 -24.61 9.76 0.58
N GLY A 28 -25.57 9.88 -0.32
CA GLY A 28 -25.70 9.05 -1.51
C GLY A 28 -24.39 9.00 -2.29
N THR A 29 -23.95 7.77 -2.54
CA THR A 29 -23.53 7.21 -3.84
C THR A 29 -23.33 8.23 -4.97
N GLU A 30 -22.27 9.03 -4.91
CA GLU A 30 -21.60 9.57 -6.09
C GLU A 30 -20.46 8.63 -6.49
N ALA A 31 -20.81 7.34 -6.67
CA ALA A 31 -19.99 6.44 -7.46
C ALA A 31 -20.27 6.78 -8.91
N HIS A 32 -19.60 7.83 -9.41
CA HIS A 32 -19.52 8.06 -10.85
C HIS A 32 -18.76 6.90 -11.47
N GLU A 33 -19.56 5.93 -11.85
CA GLU A 33 -19.35 4.90 -12.83
C GLU A 33 -18.63 5.48 -14.06
N SER A 34 -17.32 5.29 -14.11
CA SER A 34 -16.55 5.37 -15.36
C SER A 34 -15.78 4.09 -15.52
N SER A 35 -16.54 3.04 -15.85
CA SER A 35 -16.02 1.79 -16.38
C SER A 35 -15.44 2.05 -17.76
N THR A 36 -14.18 2.45 -17.80
CA THR A 36 -13.38 2.61 -19.01
C THR A 36 -12.14 1.71 -18.87
N LYS A 37 -12.35 0.42 -19.13
CA LYS A 37 -11.26 -0.54 -19.36
C LYS A 37 -10.26 -0.03 -20.41
N GLU A 38 -10.75 0.72 -21.40
CA GLU A 38 -9.98 1.57 -22.31
C GLU A 38 -9.87 2.97 -21.71
N LEU A 39 -8.78 3.44 -21.15
CA LEU A 39 -7.50 3.62 -21.79
C LEU A 39 -6.47 3.76 -20.67
N LEU A 40 -5.66 2.73 -20.44
CA LEU A 40 -4.40 2.95 -19.73
C LEU A 40 -3.56 3.86 -20.61
N VAL A 41 -3.53 5.16 -20.31
CA VAL A 41 -2.69 6.10 -21.05
C VAL A 41 -1.28 5.96 -20.51
N LYS A 42 -0.36 5.48 -21.35
CA LYS A 42 1.05 5.41 -21.00
C LYS A 42 1.57 6.83 -20.76
N PRO A 43 2.22 7.12 -19.63
CA PRO A 43 2.81 8.43 -19.39
C PRO A 43 3.93 8.73 -20.40
N VAL A 44 4.05 9.99 -20.76
CA VAL A 44 5.07 10.49 -21.70
C VAL A 44 6.37 10.74 -20.94
N GLU A 45 7.49 10.32 -21.52
CA GLU A 45 8.81 10.55 -20.95
C GLU A 45 9.18 12.05 -21.05
N PRO A 46 9.68 12.67 -19.97
CA PRO A 46 10.10 14.06 -20.02
C PRO A 46 11.36 14.24 -20.88
N GLY A 47 11.47 15.37 -21.55
CA GLY A 47 12.67 15.73 -22.31
C GLY A 47 13.85 16.10 -21.39
N PRO A 48 15.09 16.11 -21.92
CA PRO A 48 16.25 16.58 -21.16
C PRO A 48 16.12 18.05 -20.74
N GLU A 49 15.42 18.87 -21.52
CA GLU A 49 15.08 20.27 -21.23
C GLU A 49 14.11 20.44 -20.05
N ASP A 50 13.25 19.45 -19.78
CA ASP A 50 12.32 19.46 -18.63
C ASP A 50 13.05 19.14 -17.32
N CYS A 51 14.27 18.59 -17.42
CA CYS A 51 15.10 18.29 -16.27
C CYS A 51 15.81 19.56 -15.77
N CYS A 52 15.41 20.02 -14.59
CA CYS A 52 16.02 21.13 -13.85
C CYS A 52 17.52 20.96 -13.58
N GLN A 53 18.07 19.74 -13.64
CA GLN A 53 19.50 19.39 -13.46
C GLN A 53 20.18 19.83 -12.15
N ASN A 54 19.46 20.51 -11.27
CA ASN A 54 19.99 21.10 -10.03
C ASN A 54 19.33 20.53 -8.76
N GLY A 55 18.60 19.41 -8.88
CA GLY A 55 17.96 18.76 -7.73
C GLY A 55 16.75 19.53 -7.19
N CYS A 56 15.80 19.90 -8.06
CA CYS A 56 14.56 20.55 -7.68
C CYS A 56 13.69 19.68 -6.73
N GLN A 57 12.92 20.31 -5.82
CA GLN A 57 12.06 19.62 -4.85
C GLN A 57 11.02 18.69 -5.49
N ASN A 58 10.48 19.07 -6.65
CA ASN A 58 9.60 18.24 -7.45
C ASN A 58 10.32 17.84 -8.74
N CYS A 59 10.95 16.67 -8.74
CA CYS A 59 11.68 16.15 -9.89
C CYS A 59 10.71 15.56 -10.92
N VAL A 60 10.78 16.04 -12.18
CA VAL A 60 9.92 15.55 -13.27
C VAL A 60 10.06 14.03 -13.48
N TRP A 61 11.27 13.49 -13.28
CA TRP A 61 11.53 12.06 -13.35
C TRP A 61 10.86 11.27 -12.23
N GLU A 62 10.68 11.85 -11.04
CA GLU A 62 9.95 11.19 -9.95
C GLU A 62 8.46 11.10 -10.25
N VAL A 63 7.88 12.18 -10.80
CA VAL A 63 6.49 12.18 -11.23
C VAL A 63 6.28 11.12 -12.33
N TYR A 64 7.11 11.15 -13.36
CA TYR A 64 7.06 10.17 -14.45
C TYR A 64 7.18 8.72 -13.96
N ARG A 65 8.17 8.41 -13.10
CA ARG A 65 8.36 7.04 -12.58
C ARG A 65 7.17 6.58 -11.74
N ARG A 66 6.58 7.48 -10.94
CA ARG A 66 5.38 7.19 -10.15
C ARG A 66 4.20 6.83 -11.06
N ASP A 67 3.94 7.66 -12.06
CA ASP A 67 2.82 7.46 -12.99
C ASP A 67 3.03 6.19 -13.83
N LEU A 68 4.27 5.93 -14.24
CA LEU A 68 4.64 4.71 -14.97
C LEU A 68 4.45 3.46 -14.11
N ALA A 69 4.77 3.52 -12.82
CA ALA A 69 4.53 2.41 -11.90
C ALA A 69 3.03 2.10 -11.76
N VAL A 70 2.19 3.12 -11.63
CA VAL A 70 0.72 2.97 -11.59
C VAL A 70 0.20 2.36 -12.90
N TYR A 71 0.63 2.88 -14.04
CA TYR A 71 0.28 2.34 -15.36
C TYR A 71 0.63 0.85 -15.47
N ASN A 72 1.86 0.47 -15.09
CA ASN A 72 2.32 -0.92 -15.17
C ASN A 72 1.55 -1.85 -14.21
N GLN A 73 1.18 -1.38 -13.02
CA GLN A 73 0.36 -2.15 -12.08
C GLN A 73 -1.04 -2.40 -12.66
N GLN A 74 -1.66 -1.36 -13.22
CA GLN A 74 -2.97 -1.48 -13.85
C GLN A 74 -2.91 -2.40 -15.07
N LEU A 75 -1.86 -2.31 -15.89
CA LEU A 75 -1.63 -3.20 -17.02
C LEU A 75 -1.50 -4.66 -16.56
N ALA A 76 -0.70 -4.93 -15.52
CA ALA A 76 -0.56 -6.27 -14.97
C ALA A 76 -1.91 -6.87 -14.53
N VAL A 77 -2.74 -6.08 -13.84
CA VAL A 77 -4.10 -6.50 -13.44
C VAL A 77 -4.98 -6.81 -14.65
N GLN A 78 -4.92 -5.99 -15.70
CA GLN A 78 -5.67 -6.24 -16.94
C GLN A 78 -5.18 -7.49 -17.69
N GLU A 79 -3.88 -7.76 -17.67
CA GLU A 79 -3.27 -8.96 -18.23
C GLU A 79 -3.44 -10.21 -17.36
N GLY A 80 -4.04 -10.08 -16.16
CA GLY A 80 -4.18 -11.18 -15.20
C GLY A 80 -2.87 -11.58 -14.52
N ARG A 81 -1.83 -10.74 -14.58
CA ARG A 81 -0.57 -10.92 -13.85
C ARG A 81 -0.69 -10.28 -12.46
N PRO A 82 -0.25 -10.96 -11.39
CA PRO A 82 -0.18 -10.33 -10.07
C PRO A 82 0.82 -9.16 -10.09
N PRO A 83 0.53 -8.05 -9.38
CA PRO A 83 1.45 -6.92 -9.29
C PRO A 83 2.78 -7.37 -8.65
N PRO A 84 3.91 -6.77 -9.04
CA PRO A 84 5.20 -7.12 -8.45
C PRO A 84 5.16 -6.87 -6.94
N PRO A 85 5.74 -7.76 -6.12
CA PRO A 85 5.77 -7.57 -4.68
C PRO A 85 6.57 -6.32 -4.32
N VAL A 86 6.03 -5.53 -3.39
CA VAL A 86 6.76 -4.40 -2.82
C VAL A 86 7.83 -4.95 -1.88
N VAL A 87 9.09 -4.89 -2.31
CA VAL A 87 10.22 -5.29 -1.46
C VAL A 87 10.45 -4.17 -0.43
N LEU A 88 10.05 -4.41 0.82
CA LEU A 88 10.14 -3.43 1.90
C LEU A 88 11.58 -3.07 2.30
N ASP A 89 12.57 -3.90 1.98
CA ASP A 89 13.98 -3.58 2.18
C ASP A 89 14.90 -4.36 1.22
N PRO A 90 15.35 -3.73 0.11
CA PRO A 90 16.28 -4.36 -0.83
C PRO A 90 17.70 -4.61 -0.27
N PHE A 91 18.07 -3.97 0.86
CA PHE A 91 19.45 -3.96 1.37
C PHE A 91 19.67 -4.78 2.65
N ALA A 92 18.60 -5.22 3.32
CA ALA A 92 18.70 -6.01 4.55
C ALA A 92 19.66 -7.21 4.48
N GLU A 93 19.75 -7.88 3.33
CA GLU A 93 20.70 -8.99 3.12
C GLU A 93 22.15 -8.50 3.06
N LEU A 94 22.39 -7.40 2.34
CA LEU A 94 23.72 -6.82 2.18
C LEU A 94 24.27 -6.33 3.53
N GLU A 95 23.43 -5.69 4.33
CA GLU A 95 23.80 -5.21 5.67
C GLU A 95 24.26 -6.35 6.58
N ARG A 96 23.54 -7.49 6.56
CA ARG A 96 23.94 -8.70 7.29
C ARG A 96 25.31 -9.22 6.85
N LYS A 97 25.58 -9.21 5.54
CA LYS A 97 26.88 -9.64 5.00
C LYS A 97 28.02 -8.73 5.47
N ILE A 98 27.83 -7.43 5.39
CA ILE A 98 28.83 -6.44 5.84
C ILE A 98 29.13 -6.61 7.34
N GLN A 99 28.12 -6.88 8.16
CA GLN A 99 28.31 -7.09 9.59
C GLN A 99 29.15 -8.34 9.89
N MET A 100 28.85 -9.47 9.25
CA MET A 100 29.63 -10.69 9.40
C MET A 100 31.10 -10.50 8.98
N GLU A 101 31.35 -9.76 7.90
CA GLU A 101 32.71 -9.46 7.43
C GLU A 101 33.49 -8.59 8.41
N LYS A 102 32.84 -7.58 9.01
CA LYS A 102 33.43 -6.73 10.04
C LYS A 102 33.82 -7.54 11.27
N GLU A 103 32.92 -8.40 11.76
CA GLU A 103 33.17 -9.25 12.92
C GLU A 103 34.30 -10.25 12.67
N ALA A 104 34.34 -10.87 11.49
CA ALA A 104 35.44 -11.77 11.11
C ALA A 104 36.78 -11.03 11.11
N ARG A 105 36.81 -9.80 10.56
CA ARG A 105 38.02 -8.98 10.51
C ARG A 105 38.47 -8.56 11.90
N GLU A 106 37.55 -8.22 12.80
CA GLU A 106 37.85 -7.92 14.20
C GLU A 106 38.42 -9.14 14.94
N GLN A 107 37.81 -10.33 14.77
CA GLN A 107 38.31 -11.58 15.35
C GLN A 107 39.72 -11.93 14.87
N THR A 108 40.05 -11.67 13.61
CA THR A 108 41.42 -11.89 13.10
C THR A 108 42.43 -10.93 13.73
N ARG A 109 42.02 -9.68 14.01
CA ARG A 109 42.88 -8.69 14.67
C ARG A 109 43.19 -9.13 16.09
N ASP A 110 42.18 -9.59 16.83
CA ASP A 110 42.34 -9.96 18.24
C ASP A 110 43.18 -11.23 18.41
N ARG A 111 43.10 -12.19 17.48
CA ARG A 111 43.98 -13.38 17.45
C ARG A 111 45.43 -13.08 17.10
N GLY A 112 45.69 -11.99 16.36
CA GLY A 112 47.04 -11.58 15.98
C GLY A 112 47.76 -10.73 17.03
N ALA A 113 47.07 -10.35 18.11
CA ALA A 113 47.58 -9.46 19.15
C ALA A 113 48.05 -10.19 20.44
N GLY A 114 48.04 -11.52 20.46
CA GLY A 114 48.52 -12.36 21.57
C GLY A 114 49.67 -13.27 21.16
#